data_AF-A0A4V6IMS4-F1
#
_entry.id   AF-A0A4V6IMS4-F1
#
_cell.length_a   1.000
_cell.length_b   1.000
_cell.length_c   1.000
_cell.angle_alpha   90.00
_cell.angle_beta   90.00
_cell.angle_gamma   90.00
#
_symmetry.space_group_name_H-M   'P 1'
#
loop_
_entity.id
_entity.type
_entity.pdbx_description
1 polymer ?
#
loop_
_entity_poly.entity_id
_entity_poly.type
_entity_poly.pdbx_seq_one_letter_code
_entity_poly.pdbx_strand_id
1 'polypeptide(L)'
;MSGEVKYWFTGQAGYEMDCGAHKKLRVVFAMIDEDKTSIGWYLFASKADAKGQKECETTDVLITDQFAHRDDIGRLIPHTFKKKIAIDELASPKGTFATLSIEATKTSRLMGCRIARLKTKAGETVTFPFGMQQDWKPSPTDTEIEGRVFFLEKASFEEKKFPLGPQGKGSKVKIDGAVL
;
A
#
# COMPACT_ATOMS: atom_id res chain seq x y z
N MET A 1 24.27 5.98 -20.09
CA MET A 1 22.93 5.50 -20.50
C MET A 1 22.05 5.54 -19.26
N SER A 2 21.10 6.48 -19.18
CA SER A 2 20.09 6.49 -18.11
C SER A 2 19.05 5.42 -18.45
N GLY A 3 19.16 4.25 -17.84
CA GLY A 3 18.19 3.18 -18.00
C GLY A 3 16.94 3.53 -17.22
N GLU A 4 15.99 4.20 -17.87
CA GLU A 4 14.62 4.26 -17.36
C GLU A 4 14.06 2.85 -17.26
N VAL A 5 13.21 2.61 -16.28
CA VAL A 5 12.55 1.31 -16.08
C VAL A 5 11.07 1.53 -15.87
N LYS A 6 10.28 0.64 -16.46
CA LYS A 6 8.83 0.67 -16.36
C LYS A 6 8.36 -0.38 -15.35
N TYR A 7 7.39 0.02 -14.55
CA TYR A 7 6.67 -0.85 -13.63
C TYR A 7 5.17 -0.69 -13.81
N TRP A 8 4.43 -1.65 -13.28
CA TRP A 8 2.98 -1.58 -13.16
C TRP A 8 2.59 -1.59 -11.69
N PHE A 9 1.63 -0.75 -11.32
CA PHE A 9 1.11 -0.64 -9.97
C PHE A 9 -0.34 -1.10 -9.89
N THR A 10 -0.67 -1.79 -8.80
CA THR A 10 -2.05 -2.21 -8.48
C THR A 10 -2.28 -2.24 -6.98
N GLY A 11 -3.47 -1.83 -6.54
CA GLY A 11 -3.89 -1.86 -5.14
C GLY A 11 -4.67 -3.13 -4.86
N GLN A 12 -4.41 -3.78 -3.72
CA GLN A 12 -5.05 -5.05 -3.37
C GLN A 12 -6.07 -4.92 -2.27
N ALA A 13 -5.71 -4.25 -1.18
CA ALA A 13 -6.61 -4.12 -0.04
C ALA A 13 -6.26 -2.90 0.81
N GLY A 14 -7.30 -2.28 1.34
CA GLY A 14 -7.23 -1.22 2.32
C GLY A 14 -7.94 -1.62 3.61
N TYR A 15 -7.29 -1.35 4.73
CA TYR A 15 -7.78 -1.67 6.07
C TYR A 15 -7.77 -0.44 6.96
N GLU A 16 -8.84 -0.23 7.72
CA GLU A 16 -8.88 0.70 8.84
C GLU A 16 -8.71 -0.08 10.13
N MET A 17 -7.71 0.32 10.90
CA MET A 17 -7.29 -0.30 12.15
C MET A 17 -7.72 0.60 13.30
N ASP A 18 -8.51 0.04 14.21
CA ASP A 18 -8.92 0.72 15.43
C ASP A 18 -7.85 0.54 16.52
N CYS A 19 -7.29 1.66 16.99
CA CYS A 19 -6.38 1.70 18.12
C CYS A 19 -7.02 2.36 19.36
N GLY A 20 -8.33 2.24 19.55
CA GLY A 20 -9.07 2.89 20.63
C GLY A 20 -9.58 4.27 20.21
N ALA A 21 -9.01 5.36 20.76
CA ALA A 21 -9.44 6.70 20.37
C ALA A 21 -8.98 7.14 18.96
N HIS A 22 -8.09 6.35 18.35
CA HIS A 22 -7.39 6.69 17.12
C HIS A 22 -7.54 5.59 16.07
N LYS A 23 -7.49 6.00 14.79
CA LYS A 23 -7.56 5.10 13.65
C LYS A 23 -6.28 5.16 12.83
N LYS A 24 -5.81 4.00 12.37
CA LYS A 24 -4.70 3.86 11.41
C LYS A 24 -5.22 3.28 10.10
N LEU A 25 -4.56 3.62 9.00
CA LEU A 25 -4.78 2.99 7.72
C LEU A 25 -3.62 2.09 7.33
N ARG A 26 -3.97 0.97 6.71
CA ARG A 26 -3.03 0.09 6.01
C ARG A 26 -3.51 -0.13 4.59
N VAL A 27 -2.63 0.00 3.61
CA VAL A 27 -2.93 -0.28 2.21
C VAL A 27 -1.86 -1.18 1.63
N VAL A 28 -2.26 -2.36 1.18
CA VAL A 28 -1.41 -3.33 0.50
C VAL A 28 -1.50 -3.07 -1.00
N PHE A 29 -0.35 -2.93 -1.65
CA PHE A 29 -0.24 -2.72 -3.08
C PHE A 29 0.97 -3.47 -3.65
N ALA A 30 0.96 -3.67 -4.97
CA ALA A 30 2.01 -4.35 -5.69
C ALA A 30 2.68 -3.44 -6.71
N MET A 31 3.97 -3.67 -6.90
CA MET A 31 4.76 -3.26 -8.05
C MET A 31 5.10 -4.50 -8.87
N ILE A 32 4.87 -4.46 -10.18
CA ILE A 32 5.14 -5.56 -11.12
C ILE A 32 6.13 -5.05 -12.15
N ASP A 33 7.16 -5.84 -12.48
CA ASP A 33 8.13 -5.48 -13.51
C ASP A 33 7.51 -5.38 -14.91
N GLU A 34 8.21 -4.72 -15.83
CA GLU A 34 7.74 -4.51 -17.20
C GLU A 34 7.37 -5.82 -17.90
N ASP A 35 8.22 -6.83 -17.72
CA ASP A 35 8.09 -8.16 -18.33
C ASP A 35 7.05 -9.05 -17.65
N LYS A 36 6.43 -8.58 -16.54
CA LYS A 36 5.48 -9.35 -15.72
C LYS A 36 6.02 -10.72 -15.31
N THR A 37 7.26 -10.75 -14.84
CA THR A 37 7.91 -11.95 -14.32
C THR A 37 8.02 -11.92 -12.80
N SER A 38 8.03 -10.73 -12.20
CA SER A 38 8.24 -10.52 -10.77
C SER A 38 7.24 -9.53 -10.20
N ILE A 39 6.81 -9.80 -8.97
CA ILE A 39 5.97 -8.90 -8.18
C ILE A 39 6.64 -8.59 -6.84
N GLY A 40 6.62 -7.32 -6.46
CA GLY A 40 7.05 -6.82 -5.16
C GLY A 40 5.83 -6.33 -4.40
N TRP A 41 5.64 -6.86 -3.19
CA TRP A 41 4.54 -6.52 -2.31
C TRP A 41 4.95 -5.44 -1.32
N TYR A 42 4.05 -4.47 -1.15
CA TYR A 42 4.29 -3.30 -0.34
C TYR A 42 3.10 -2.99 0.55
N LEU A 43 3.40 -2.44 1.73
CA LEU A 43 2.42 -1.95 2.69
C LEU A 43 2.65 -0.47 2.93
N PHE A 44 1.66 0.37 2.62
CA PHE A 44 1.57 1.67 3.25
C PHE A 44 0.92 1.52 4.64
N ALA A 45 1.54 2.07 5.67
CA ALA A 45 0.94 2.21 7.00
C ALA A 45 0.96 3.69 7.41
N SER A 46 -0.21 4.23 7.76
CA SER A 46 -0.32 5.61 8.23
C SER A 46 0.39 5.78 9.57
N LYS A 47 0.93 6.98 9.80
CA LYS A 47 1.37 7.38 11.13
C LYS A 47 0.14 7.48 12.05
N ALA A 48 0.29 7.08 13.31
CA ALA A 48 -0.64 7.58 14.32
C ALA A 48 -0.33 9.06 14.58
N ASP A 49 -1.33 9.83 14.98
CA ASP A 49 -1.03 11.12 15.58
C ASP A 49 -0.20 10.93 16.87
N ALA A 50 0.48 11.98 17.32
CA ALA A 50 1.37 11.90 18.47
C ALA A 50 0.69 11.46 19.77
N LYS A 51 -0.64 11.59 19.86
CA LYS A 51 -1.43 11.18 21.05
C LYS A 51 -1.80 9.71 20.99
N GLY A 52 -2.11 9.19 19.81
CA GLY A 52 -2.48 7.80 19.55
C GLY A 52 -1.32 6.86 19.28
N GLN A 53 -0.08 7.34 19.19
CA GLN A 53 1.07 6.49 18.86
C GLN A 53 1.28 5.39 19.91
N LYS A 54 1.34 5.72 21.20
CA LYS A 54 1.43 4.72 22.29
C LYS A 54 0.25 3.74 22.32
N GLU A 55 -0.95 4.23 22.05
CA GLU A 55 -2.16 3.38 22.02
C GLU A 55 -2.05 2.39 20.86
N CYS A 56 -1.75 2.87 19.66
CA CYS A 56 -1.54 2.03 18.49
C CYS A 56 -0.27 1.15 18.48
N GLU A 57 0.69 1.37 19.38
CA GLU A 57 1.86 0.50 19.58
C GLU A 57 1.54 -0.68 20.51
N THR A 58 0.58 -0.50 21.44
CA THR A 58 0.30 -1.44 22.52
C THR A 58 -0.87 -2.37 22.24
N THR A 59 -1.79 -1.98 21.36
CA THR A 59 -2.82 -2.89 20.86
C THR A 59 -2.22 -3.79 19.79
N ASP A 60 -2.25 -5.11 19.98
CA ASP A 60 -2.23 -6.07 18.87
C ASP A 60 -3.48 -5.77 18.03
N VAL A 61 -3.40 -4.78 17.13
CA VAL A 61 -4.58 -4.28 16.43
C VAL A 61 -5.09 -5.40 15.54
N LEU A 62 -6.20 -6.01 15.97
CA LEU A 62 -7.02 -6.84 15.12
C LEU A 62 -7.37 -5.98 13.90
N ILE A 63 -7.13 -6.51 12.70
CA ILE A 63 -7.57 -5.86 11.47
C ILE A 63 -9.09 -5.75 11.56
N THR A 64 -9.58 -4.57 11.91
CA THR A 64 -10.98 -4.39 12.31
C THR A 64 -11.87 -4.37 11.09
N ASP A 65 -11.55 -3.57 10.06
CA ASP A 65 -12.42 -3.46 8.89
C ASP A 65 -11.64 -3.21 7.59
N GLN A 66 -11.88 -4.05 6.60
CA GLN A 66 -11.46 -3.82 5.21
C GLN A 66 -12.40 -2.78 4.57
N PHE A 67 -11.85 -1.69 4.02
CA PHE A 67 -12.64 -0.64 3.36
C PHE A 67 -12.63 -0.74 1.83
N ALA A 68 -11.65 -1.44 1.29
CA ALA A 68 -11.53 -1.68 -0.13
C ALA A 68 -10.72 -2.94 -0.39
N HIS A 69 -11.02 -3.64 -1.46
CA HIS A 69 -10.24 -4.80 -1.90
C HIS A 69 -10.30 -5.01 -3.41
N ARG A 70 -9.57 -6.02 -3.88
CA ARG A 70 -9.76 -6.68 -5.18
C ARG A 70 -9.42 -8.15 -5.04
N ASP A 71 -10.22 -8.99 -5.67
CA ASP A 71 -9.98 -10.44 -5.75
C ASP A 71 -9.07 -10.83 -6.93
N ASP A 72 -8.75 -9.87 -7.81
CA ASP A 72 -8.00 -10.06 -9.05
C ASP A 72 -6.85 -9.05 -9.26
N ILE A 73 -6.08 -9.22 -10.36
CA ILE A 73 -5.13 -8.20 -10.80
C ILE A 73 -5.98 -6.99 -11.16
N GLY A 74 -6.00 -6.03 -10.22
CA GLY A 74 -6.59 -4.74 -10.46
C GLY A 74 -6.02 -4.06 -11.69
N ARG A 75 -6.63 -2.93 -12.08
CA ARG A 75 -6.13 -2.14 -13.21
C ARG A 75 -4.64 -1.84 -13.00
N LEU A 76 -3.80 -2.42 -13.85
CA LEU A 76 -2.37 -2.17 -13.88
C LEU A 76 -2.12 -0.75 -14.37
N ILE A 77 -1.54 0.08 -13.52
CA ILE A 77 -1.18 1.45 -13.84
C ILE A 77 0.32 1.50 -14.17
N PRO A 78 0.71 1.83 -15.41
CA PRO A 78 2.11 1.94 -15.76
C PRO A 78 2.74 3.15 -15.07
N HIS A 79 4.00 3.02 -14.69
CA HIS A 79 4.81 4.11 -14.19
C HIS A 79 6.27 3.91 -14.59
N THR A 80 6.96 5.00 -14.93
CA THR A 80 8.36 4.97 -15.37
C THR A 80 9.23 5.66 -14.33
N PHE A 81 10.27 4.98 -13.85
CA PHE A 81 11.30 5.58 -13.00
C PHE A 81 12.49 6.05 -13.82
N LYS A 82 13.02 7.23 -13.47
CA LYS A 82 14.22 7.80 -14.09
C LYS A 82 15.48 7.04 -13.71
N LYS A 83 15.48 6.41 -12.52
CA LYS A 83 16.57 5.59 -12.04
C LYS A 83 16.13 4.13 -11.95
N LYS A 84 16.93 3.24 -12.53
CA LYS A 84 16.77 1.80 -12.38
C LYS A 84 16.84 1.40 -10.91
N ILE A 85 15.83 0.67 -10.46
CA ILE A 85 15.79 -0.01 -9.16
C ILE A 85 15.39 -1.48 -9.39
N ALA A 86 15.56 -2.35 -8.40
CA ALA A 86 14.96 -3.68 -8.42
C ALA A 86 13.52 -3.67 -7.85
N ILE A 87 12.78 -4.77 -8.05
CA ILE A 87 11.36 -4.88 -7.65
C ILE A 87 11.15 -4.74 -6.14
N ASP A 88 12.20 -4.95 -5.34
CA ASP A 88 12.28 -4.89 -3.88
C ASP A 88 12.93 -3.59 -3.36
N GLU A 89 13.17 -2.62 -4.24
CA GLU A 89 13.92 -1.39 -3.91
C GLU A 89 13.06 -0.11 -3.97
N LEU A 90 11.75 -0.23 -4.12
CA LEU A 90 10.82 0.90 -4.04
C LEU A 90 10.81 1.51 -2.63
N ALA A 91 10.90 0.68 -1.60
CA ALA A 91 10.94 1.07 -0.20
C ALA A 91 11.84 0.14 0.61
N SER A 92 12.35 0.62 1.75
CA SER A 92 13.16 -0.23 2.64
C SER A 92 12.29 -1.16 3.49
N PRO A 93 12.82 -2.32 3.94
CA PRO A 93 12.13 -3.16 4.92
C PRO A 93 11.85 -2.45 6.25
N LYS A 94 12.64 -1.41 6.59
CA LYS A 94 12.44 -0.57 7.79
C LYS A 94 11.38 0.52 7.57
N GLY A 95 10.75 0.56 6.41
CA GLY A 95 9.78 1.57 6.02
C GLY A 95 10.44 2.83 5.46
N THR A 96 9.91 3.35 4.37
CA THR A 96 10.29 4.63 3.77
C THR A 96 9.13 5.60 3.87
N PHE A 97 9.38 6.85 4.28
CA PHE A 97 8.34 7.88 4.34
C PHE A 97 7.60 8.03 2.99
N ALA A 98 6.29 8.18 3.06
CA ALA A 98 5.42 8.51 1.94
C ALA A 98 4.14 9.19 2.45
N THR A 99 3.39 9.79 1.52
CA THR A 99 1.99 10.16 1.74
C THR A 99 1.07 9.31 0.89
N LEU A 100 -0.14 9.08 1.40
CA LEU A 100 -1.25 8.44 0.68
C LEU A 100 -2.39 9.45 0.57
N SER A 101 -2.95 9.62 -0.61
CA SER A 101 -4.27 10.26 -0.77
C SER A 101 -5.29 9.23 -1.26
N ILE A 102 -6.48 9.24 -0.67
CA ILE A 102 -7.59 8.36 -1.02
C ILE A 102 -8.73 9.22 -1.56
N GLU A 103 -9.12 8.97 -2.81
CA GLU A 103 -10.25 9.59 -3.49
C GLU A 103 -11.41 8.57 -3.49
N ALA A 104 -12.43 8.82 -2.67
CA ALA A 104 -13.55 7.90 -2.46
C ALA A 104 -14.88 8.66 -2.32
N THR A 105 -15.90 8.21 -3.04
CA THR A 105 -17.25 8.80 -3.01
C THR A 105 -18.28 7.78 -2.54
N LYS A 106 -19.41 8.24 -2.00
CA LYS A 106 -20.50 7.33 -1.59
C LYS A 106 -21.16 6.60 -2.78
N THR A 107 -20.95 7.08 -4.01
CA THR A 107 -21.62 6.59 -5.22
C THR A 107 -20.72 5.76 -6.12
N SER A 108 -19.40 5.86 -5.95
CA SER A 108 -18.43 5.09 -6.73
C SER A 108 -18.16 3.73 -6.08
N ARG A 109 -18.12 2.68 -6.91
CA ARG A 109 -17.59 1.37 -6.52
C ARG A 109 -16.06 1.30 -6.61
N LEU A 110 -15.42 2.36 -7.12
CA LEU A 110 -13.99 2.45 -7.28
C LEU A 110 -13.42 3.51 -6.34
N MET A 111 -12.32 3.14 -5.70
CA MET A 111 -11.52 4.01 -4.87
C MET A 111 -10.19 4.29 -5.56
N GLY A 112 -9.88 5.57 -5.74
CA GLY A 112 -8.58 6.03 -6.23
C GLY A 112 -7.62 6.18 -5.07
N CYS A 113 -6.37 5.75 -5.26
CA CYS A 113 -5.29 5.94 -4.31
C CYS A 113 -4.07 6.50 -5.03
N ARG A 114 -3.30 7.33 -4.33
CA ARG A 114 -2.03 7.85 -4.84
C ARG A 114 -1.00 7.84 -3.73
N ILE A 115 0.10 7.14 -3.98
CA ILE A 115 1.30 7.25 -3.15
C ILE A 115 2.14 8.39 -3.71
N ALA A 116 2.62 9.26 -2.84
CA ALA A 116 3.48 10.38 -3.19
C ALA A 116 4.61 10.54 -2.16
N ARG A 117 5.61 11.37 -2.51
CA ARG A 117 6.77 11.70 -1.67
C ARG A 117 7.59 10.47 -1.24
N LEU A 118 7.41 9.33 -1.91
CA LEU A 118 8.15 8.11 -1.63
C LEU A 118 9.53 8.20 -2.28
N LYS A 119 10.58 8.16 -1.47
CA LYS A 119 11.97 8.16 -1.96
C LYS A 119 12.46 6.73 -2.17
N THR A 120 12.68 6.34 -3.42
CA THR A 120 13.23 5.01 -3.76
C THR A 120 14.64 4.84 -3.20
N LYS A 121 15.15 3.59 -3.19
CA LYS A 121 16.53 3.31 -2.77
C LYS A 121 17.57 4.05 -3.62
N ALA A 122 17.29 4.28 -4.90
CA ALA A 122 18.14 5.09 -5.79
C ALA A 122 18.03 6.60 -5.56
N GLY A 123 17.24 7.02 -4.58
CA GLY A 123 17.07 8.41 -4.15
C GLY A 123 16.17 9.25 -5.06
N GLU A 124 15.39 8.62 -5.93
CA GLU A 124 14.35 9.28 -6.73
C GLU A 124 13.08 9.42 -5.89
N THR A 125 12.42 10.58 -5.93
CA THR A 125 11.10 10.75 -5.32
C THR A 125 10.03 10.43 -6.36
N VAL A 126 9.15 9.48 -6.05
CA VAL A 126 8.16 8.94 -7.00
C VAL A 126 6.72 9.18 -6.51
N THR A 127 5.81 9.26 -7.47
CA THR A 127 4.37 9.40 -7.25
C THR A 127 3.64 8.51 -8.24
N PHE A 128 2.78 7.61 -7.76
CA PHE A 128 2.04 6.69 -8.62
C PHE A 128 0.62 6.46 -8.11
N PRO A 129 -0.39 6.40 -9.00
CA PRO A 129 -1.74 6.05 -8.63
C PRO A 129 -1.99 4.54 -8.73
N PHE A 130 -2.97 4.06 -7.97
CA PHE A 130 -3.57 2.74 -8.12
C PHE A 130 -5.04 2.81 -7.66
N GLY A 131 -5.80 1.75 -7.86
CA GLY A 131 -7.21 1.74 -7.47
C GLY A 131 -7.69 0.39 -6.94
N MET A 132 -8.72 0.43 -6.11
CA MET A 132 -9.34 -0.73 -5.46
C MET A 132 -10.87 -0.67 -5.61
N GLN A 133 -11.56 -1.78 -5.42
CA GLN A 133 -13.01 -1.79 -5.29
C GLN A 133 -13.38 -1.35 -3.87
N GLN A 134 -14.27 -0.38 -3.77
CA GLN A 134 -14.68 0.20 -2.50
C GLN A 134 -15.80 -0.64 -1.87
N ASP A 135 -15.60 -1.04 -0.62
CA ASP A 135 -16.65 -1.62 0.22
C ASP A 135 -17.37 -0.52 0.99
N TRP A 136 -16.60 0.39 1.60
CA TRP A 136 -17.09 1.57 2.28
C TRP A 136 -16.06 2.70 2.26
N LYS A 137 -16.50 3.91 2.60
CA LYS A 137 -15.65 5.11 2.56
C LYS A 137 -14.85 5.24 3.88
N PRO A 138 -13.51 5.10 3.89
CA PRO A 138 -12.69 5.24 5.09
C PRO A 138 -12.78 6.65 5.68
N SER A 139 -12.45 6.80 6.97
CA SER A 139 -12.59 8.09 7.65
C SER A 139 -11.68 9.18 7.03
N PRO A 140 -10.39 8.91 6.75
CA PRO A 140 -9.53 9.86 6.05
C PRO A 140 -9.63 9.68 4.52
N THR A 141 -10.43 10.51 3.87
CA THR A 141 -10.42 10.67 2.42
C THR A 141 -10.13 12.11 2.05
N ASP A 142 -9.76 12.34 0.80
CA ASP A 142 -9.62 13.69 0.23
C ASP A 142 -8.57 14.55 0.97
N THR A 143 -7.63 13.90 1.67
CA THR A 143 -6.53 14.50 2.45
C THR A 143 -5.22 13.73 2.21
N GLU A 144 -4.08 14.38 2.43
CA GLU A 144 -2.78 13.71 2.46
C GLU A 144 -2.58 13.03 3.82
N ILE A 145 -2.49 11.70 3.81
CA ILE A 145 -2.22 10.87 4.99
C ILE A 145 -0.73 10.58 5.03
N GLU A 146 -0.05 11.02 6.10
CA GLU A 146 1.37 10.70 6.31
C GLU A 146 1.54 9.26 6.78
N GLY A 147 2.60 8.60 6.29
CA GLY A 147 2.91 7.23 6.67
C GLY A 147 4.26 6.75 6.17
N ARG A 148 4.41 5.42 6.15
CA ARG A 148 5.58 4.74 5.60
C ARG A 148 5.16 3.59 4.70
N VAL A 149 5.89 3.40 3.61
CA VAL A 149 5.80 2.22 2.75
C VAL A 149 6.86 1.21 3.19
N PHE A 150 6.45 -0.03 3.43
CA PHE A 150 7.30 -1.15 3.78
C PHE A 150 7.34 -2.15 2.62
N PHE A 151 8.52 -2.69 2.33
CA PHE A 151 8.63 -3.87 1.49
C PHE A 151 8.24 -5.10 2.31
N LEU A 152 7.33 -5.92 1.78
CA LEU A 152 6.86 -7.15 2.42
C LEU A 152 7.61 -8.36 1.88
N GLU A 153 7.45 -8.63 0.58
CA GLU A 153 8.06 -9.79 -0.07
C GLU A 153 8.17 -9.60 -1.59
N LYS A 154 8.99 -10.44 -2.20
CA LYS A 154 9.11 -10.60 -3.65
C LYS A 154 8.66 -12.01 -4.02
N ALA A 155 7.87 -12.12 -5.08
CA ALA A 155 7.44 -13.41 -5.63
C ALA A 155 7.54 -13.41 -7.17
N SER A 156 7.46 -14.60 -7.76
CA SER A 156 7.20 -14.74 -9.19
C SER A 156 5.81 -14.20 -9.50
N PHE A 157 5.70 -13.44 -10.58
CA PHE A 157 4.39 -12.97 -11.03
C PHE A 157 3.67 -14.14 -11.71
N GLU A 158 2.54 -14.53 -11.13
CA GLU A 158 1.61 -15.46 -11.75
C GLU A 158 0.27 -14.73 -11.92
N GLU A 159 -0.15 -14.56 -13.17
CA GLU A 159 -1.42 -13.89 -13.46
C GLU A 159 -2.56 -14.63 -12.73
N LYS A 160 -3.30 -13.93 -11.87
CA LYS A 160 -4.41 -14.45 -11.02
C LYS A 160 -4.01 -15.18 -9.72
N LYS A 161 -2.74 -15.24 -9.32
CA LYS A 161 -2.35 -15.70 -7.97
C LYS A 161 -1.90 -14.53 -7.10
N PHE A 162 -2.67 -14.25 -6.06
CA PHE A 162 -2.45 -13.14 -5.13
C PHE A 162 -2.23 -13.64 -3.70
N PRO A 163 -1.01 -14.03 -3.34
CA PRO A 163 -0.74 -14.62 -2.03
C PRO A 163 -1.02 -13.65 -0.88
N LEU A 164 -0.88 -12.34 -1.11
CA LEU A 164 -1.21 -11.27 -0.15
C LEU A 164 -2.50 -10.51 -0.50
N GLY A 165 -3.37 -11.11 -1.34
CA GLY A 165 -4.71 -10.59 -1.68
C GLY A 165 -5.65 -10.49 -0.46
N PRO A 166 -6.94 -10.11 -0.63
CA PRO A 166 -7.86 -9.76 0.45
C PRO A 166 -7.83 -10.80 1.56
N GLN A 167 -7.26 -10.38 2.68
CA GLN A 167 -7.03 -11.25 3.83
C GLN A 167 -8.38 -11.48 4.49
N GLY A 168 -9.06 -12.55 4.09
CA GLY A 168 -10.35 -12.94 4.66
C GLY A 168 -10.26 -13.08 6.19
N LYS A 169 -11.43 -13.07 6.86
CA LYS A 169 -11.66 -13.07 8.32
C LYS A 169 -10.89 -14.13 9.17
N GLY A 170 -10.02 -14.95 8.59
CA GLY A 170 -9.17 -15.92 9.27
C GLY A 170 -7.69 -15.89 8.87
N SER A 171 -7.22 -14.89 8.13
CA SER A 171 -5.81 -14.80 7.76
C SER A 171 -4.95 -14.40 8.96
N LYS A 172 -4.03 -15.29 9.35
CA LYS A 172 -3.07 -15.10 10.44
C LYS A 172 -1.78 -14.40 9.98
N VAL A 173 -1.82 -13.64 8.88
CA VAL A 173 -0.67 -12.79 8.55
C VAL A 173 -0.82 -11.53 9.38
N LYS A 174 -0.05 -11.49 10.47
CA LYS A 174 0.31 -10.24 11.12
C LYS A 174 0.94 -9.36 10.03
N ILE A 175 0.21 -8.34 9.56
CA ILE A 175 0.76 -7.33 8.66
C ILE A 175 1.66 -6.44 9.51
N ASP A 176 2.79 -7.00 9.92
CA ASP A 176 3.79 -6.33 10.75
C ASP A 176 4.66 -5.48 9.83
N GLY A 177 4.09 -4.40 9.29
CA GLY A 177 4.90 -3.22 9.04
C GLY A 177 5.33 -2.71 10.41
N ALA A 178 6.64 -2.67 10.66
CA ALA A 178 7.21 -2.35 11.98
C ALA A 178 6.37 -1.31 12.72
N VAL A 179 5.96 -1.70 13.93
CA VAL A 179 5.32 -0.82 14.91
C VAL A 179 6.16 0.46 15.01
N LEU A 180 5.59 1.58 14.57
CA LEU A 180 6.17 2.90 14.77
C LEU A 180 5.71 3.48 16.07
#